data_AF-A0A3S3KZX1-F1
#
_entry.id   AF-A0A3S3KZX1-F1
#
_cell.length_a   1.000
_cell.length_b   1.000
_cell.length_c   1.000
_cell.angle_alpha   90.00
_cell.angle_beta   90.00
_cell.angle_gamma   90.00
#
_symmetry.space_group_name_H-M   'P 1'
#
loop_
_entity.id
_entity.type
_entity.pdbx_description
1 polymer ?
#
loop_
_entity_poly.entity_id
_entity_poly.type
_entity_poly.pdbx_seq_one_letter_code
_entity_poly.pdbx_strand_id
1 'polypeptide(L)' 'MPTTYNKRQDSEGLWEVYDGESEEAVIVDGMPLSGLDEVEANEAIRRLKRGELTSDNIPPTAQSGWPPAKDGI' A
#
# COMPACT_ATOMS: atom_id res chain seq x y z
N MET A 1 0.08 -11.86 -7.82
CA MET A 1 -0.92 -12.29 -6.82
C MET A 1 -1.69 -11.04 -6.39
N PRO A 2 -2.93 -11.12 -5.88
CA PRO A 2 -3.56 -9.92 -5.33
C PRO A 2 -2.75 -9.44 -4.12
N THR A 3 -2.27 -8.20 -4.18
CA THR A 3 -1.56 -7.57 -3.06
C THR A 3 -2.43 -7.62 -1.82
N THR A 4 -1.93 -8.24 -0.76
CA THR A 4 -2.71 -8.50 0.45
C THR A 4 -2.32 -7.49 1.53
N TYR A 5 -3.09 -6.42 1.64
CA TYR A 5 -2.90 -5.42 2.70
C TYR A 5 -3.46 -5.92 4.04
N ASN A 6 -2.65 -5.82 5.09
CA ASN A 6 -3.00 -6.13 6.47
C ASN A 6 -2.76 -4.93 7.38
N LYS A 7 -3.24 -5.01 8.62
CA LYS A 7 -2.97 -4.02 9.65
C LYS A 7 -2.44 -4.68 10.92
N ARG A 8 -1.57 -3.98 11.63
CA ARG A 8 -1.06 -4.36 12.96
C ARG A 8 -1.21 -3.19 13.91
N GLN A 9 -1.35 -3.49 15.19
CA GLN A 9 -1.35 -2.49 16.24
C GLN A 9 0.05 -2.40 16.83
N ASP A 10 0.57 -1.19 17.02
CA ASP A 10 1.84 -0.95 17.66
C ASP A 10 1.70 -0.84 19.20
N SER A 11 2.84 -0.62 19.87
CA SER A 11 2.92 -0.58 21.35
C SER A 11 2.24 0.65 21.97
N GLU A 12 1.95 1.69 21.18
CA GLU A 12 1.20 2.88 21.57
C GLU A 12 -0.32 2.70 21.35
N GLY A 13 -0.73 1.55 20.81
CA GLY A 13 -2.12 1.24 20.52
C GLY A 13 -2.63 1.83 19.20
N LEU A 14 -1.75 2.43 18.41
CA LEU A 14 -2.07 2.93 17.08
C LEU A 14 -1.96 1.82 16.04
N TRP A 15 -2.62 2.01 14.91
CA TRP A 15 -2.67 1.04 13.82
C TRP A 15 -1.77 1.47 12.66
N GLU A 16 -1.10 0.47 12.10
CA GLU A 16 -0.29 0.60 10.90
C GLU A 16 -0.78 -0.39 9.84
N VAL A 17 -0.93 0.10 8.60
CA VAL A 17 -1.24 -0.72 7.43
C VAL A 17 0.06 -1.12 6.74
N TYR A 18 0.24 -2.41 6.53
CA TYR A 18 1.42 -2.98 5.89
C TYR A 18 1.05 -3.92 4.74
N ASP A 19 1.97 -4.06 3.78
CA ASP A 19 1.88 -5.04 2.71
C ASP A 19 2.18 -6.43 3.27
N GLY A 20 1.25 -7.36 3.13
CA GLY A 20 1.40 -8.73 3.65
C GLY A 20 2.40 -9.58 2.86
N GLU A 21 2.84 -9.17 1.66
CA GLU A 21 3.87 -9.87 0.91
C GLU A 21 5.28 -9.43 1.33
N SER A 22 5.48 -8.14 1.60
CA SER A 22 6.77 -7.53 1.93
C SER A 22 6.96 -7.27 3.43
N GLU A 23 5.89 -7.35 4.22
CA GLU A 23 5.81 -6.99 5.64
C GLU A 23 6.18 -5.52 5.93
N GLU A 24 6.15 -4.67 4.91
CA GLU A 24 6.52 -3.25 4.96
C GLU A 24 5.30 -2.35 5.09
N ALA A 25 5.44 -1.23 5.82
CA ALA A 25 4.39 -0.23 5.95
C ALA A 25 3.98 0.31 4.56
N VAL A 26 2.68 0.43 4.31
CA VAL A 26 2.19 0.97 3.05
C VAL A 26 2.43 2.48 3.03
N ILE A 27 3.18 2.97 2.04
CA ILE A 27 3.41 4.39 1.83
C ILE A 27 2.40 4.92 0.83
N VAL A 28 1.81 6.08 1.12
CA VAL A 28 0.84 6.77 0.28
C VAL A 28 1.21 8.24 0.29
N ASP A 29 1.37 8.85 -0.88
CA ASP A 29 1.74 10.28 -0.99
C ASP A 29 3.06 10.58 -0.24
N GLY A 30 3.99 9.61 -0.26
CA GLY A 30 5.25 9.70 0.49
C GLY A 30 5.15 9.56 2.01
N MET A 31 3.97 9.31 2.57
CA MET A 31 3.77 9.09 4.01
C MET A 31 3.39 7.65 4.34
N PRO A 32 4.00 7.02 5.35
CA PRO A 32 3.58 5.69 5.80
C PRO A 32 2.19 5.75 6.43
N LEU A 33 1.34 4.78 6.13
CA LEU A 33 0.04 4.56 6.76
C LEU A 33 0.21 3.95 8.16
N SER A 34 0.90 4.67 9.04
CA SER A 34 1.19 4.33 10.43
C SER A 34 0.58 5.37 11.38
N GLY A 35 0.34 5.00 12.64
CA GLY A 35 -0.19 5.94 13.63
C GLY A 35 -1.68 6.26 13.46
N LEU A 36 -2.42 5.37 12.79
CA LEU A 36 -3.83 5.54 12.46
C LEU A 36 -4.72 4.99 13.57
N ASP A 37 -5.95 5.48 13.66
CA ASP A 37 -6.99 4.79 14.44
C ASP A 37 -7.46 3.50 13.72
N GLU A 38 -8.12 2.59 14.44
CA GLU A 38 -8.60 1.33 13.87
C GLU A 38 -9.51 1.55 12.65
N VAL A 39 -10.38 2.56 12.73
CA VAL A 39 -11.34 2.93 11.69
C VAL A 39 -10.60 3.46 10.46
N GLU A 40 -9.59 4.31 10.66
CA GLU A 40 -8.79 4.87 9.57
C GLU A 40 -7.96 3.79 8.87
N ALA A 41 -7.32 2.89 9.63
CA ALA A 41 -6.59 1.74 9.07
C ALA A 41 -7.51 0.81 8.25
N ASN A 42 -8.73 0.55 8.74
CA ASN A 42 -9.73 -0.24 8.00
C ASN A 42 -10.15 0.44 6.69
N GLU A 43 -10.41 1.75 6.73
CA GLU A 43 -10.78 2.53 5.55
C GLU A 43 -9.64 2.60 4.54
N ALA A 44 -8.40 2.77 5.00
CA ALA A 44 -7.22 2.75 4.14
C ALA A 44 -7.07 1.41 3.41
N ILE A 45 -7.18 0.28 4.11
CA ILE A 45 -7.17 -1.06 3.50
C ILE A 45 -8.30 -1.21 2.48
N ARG A 46 -9.51 -0.74 2.79
CA ARG A 46 -10.65 -0.82 1.88
C ARG A 46 -10.40 -0.02 0.60
N ARG A 47 -9.86 1.19 0.72
CA ARG A 47 -9.51 2.07 -0.42
C ARG A 47 -8.39 1.48 -1.26
N LEU A 48 -7.35 0.92 -0.63
CA LEU A 48 -6.26 0.21 -1.31
C LEU A 48 -6.78 -0.99 -2.11
N LYS A 49 -7.66 -1.81 -1.51
CA LYS A 49 -8.30 -2.95 -2.20
C LYS A 49 -9.21 -2.53 -3.35
N ARG A 50 -9.82 -1.35 -3.28
CA ARG A 50 -10.65 -0.77 -4.35
C ARG A 50 -9.83 -0.08 -5.45
N GLY A 51 -8.52 0.12 -5.24
CA GLY A 51 -7.67 0.91 -6.13
C GLY A 51 -7.95 2.42 -6.07
N GLU A 52 -8.65 2.90 -5.03
CA GLU A 52 -8.86 4.33 -4.77
C GLU A 52 -7.60 4.98 -4.19
N LEU A 53 -6.73 4.17 -3.61
CA LEU A 53 -5.45 4.56 -3.03
C LEU A 53 -4.35 3.79 -3.76
N THR A 54 -3.36 4.51 -4.29
CA THR A 54 -2.17 3.93 -4.90
C THR A 54 -1.05 3.96 -3.88
N SER A 55 -0.56 2.79 -3.47
CA SER A 55 0.63 2.71 -2.63
C SER A 55 1.87 3.05 -3.44
N ASP A 56 2.74 3.90 -2.88
CA ASP A 56 4.06 4.22 -3.42
C ASP A 56 5.03 3.04 -3.26
N ASN A 57 4.78 2.17 -2.28
CA ASN A 57 5.37 0.83 -2.22
C ASN A 57 4.73 -0.04 -3.31
N ILE A 58 5.03 0.26 -4.56
CA ILE A 58 4.79 -0.61 -5.69
C ILE A 58 5.81 -1.75 -5.53
N PRO A 59 5.40 -3.00 -5.17
CA PRO A 59 6.33 -4.11 -5.26
C PRO A 59 6.82 -4.16 -6.71
N PRO A 60 8.12 -4.43 -6.99
CA PRO A 60 8.67 -4.38 -8.34
C PRO A 60 7.93 -5.30 -9.35
N THR A 61 7.10 -6.21 -8.86
CA THR A 61 6.19 -7.06 -9.64
C THR A 61 4.98 -6.32 -10.23
N ALA A 62 4.52 -5.21 -9.65
CA ALA A 62 3.44 -4.38 -10.18
C ALA A 62 3.94 -3.33 -11.21
N GLN A 63 5.26 -3.11 -11.30
CA GLN A 63 5.86 -2.20 -12.27
C GLN A 63 6.13 -2.83 -13.65
N SER A 64 5.85 -4.13 -13.82
CA SER A 64 6.07 -4.86 -15.10
C SER A 64 4.87 -4.82 -16.07
N GLY A 65 3.91 -3.91 -15.87
CA GLY A 65 2.62 -3.93 -16.57
C GLY A 65 2.31 -2.78 -17.53
N TRP A 66 3.19 -1.80 -17.74
CA TRP A 66 2.99 -0.76 -18.77
C TRP A 66 4.11 -0.76 -19.81
N PRO A 67 3.78 -0.71 -21.11
CA PRO A 67 4.77 -0.90 -22.16
C PRO A 67 5.71 0.31 -22.18
N PRO A 68 6.99 0.16 -22.56
CA PRO A 68 7.70 1.29 -23.13
C PRO A 68 6.94 1.69 -24.39
N ALA A 69 6.26 2.84 -24.35
CA ALA A 69 5.82 3.51 -25.56
C ALA A 69 7.05 3.67 -26.46
N LYS A 70 6.90 3.22 -27.71
CA LYS A 70 7.90 3.34 -28.75
C LYS A 70 8.22 4.81 -29.02
N ASP A 71 9.50 5.14 -28.94
CA ASP A 71 10.17 6.17 -29.74
C ASP A 71 11.53 5.54 -30.12
N GLY A 72 12.00 5.46 -31.35
CA GLY A 72 11.64 6.08 -32.61
C GLY A 72 12.95 6.14 -33.40
N ILE A 73 13.07 5.37 -34.49
CA ILE A 73 14.11 5.51 -35.54
C ILE A 73 13.41 5.39 -36.88
#